data_AF-W1J4V3-F1
#
_entry.id   AF-W1J4V3-F1
#
_cell.length_a   1.000
_cell.length_b   1.000
_cell.length_c   1.000
_cell.angle_alpha   90.00
_cell.angle_beta   90.00
_cell.angle_gamma   90.00
#
_symmetry.space_group_name_H-M   'P 1'
#
loop_
_entity.id
_entity.type
_entity.pdbx_description
1 polymer ?
#
loop_
_entity_poly.entity_id
_entity_poly.type
_entity_poly.pdbx_seq_one_letter_code
_entity_poly.pdbx_strand_id
1 'polypeptide(L)' 'MMKPIDKITYRNGFRRNDKPATLDEVAEIYESRKEAALIDWEQHKKQKVKSQSQNK' A
#
# COMPACT_ATOMS: atom_id res chain seq x y z
N MET A 1 -2.68 7.19 -15.94
CA MET A 1 -3.92 7.60 -15.26
C MET A 1 -3.98 6.86 -13.93
N MET A 2 -3.81 7.55 -12.79
CA MET A 2 -3.89 6.90 -11.48
C MET A 2 -5.31 6.37 -11.29
N LYS A 3 -5.46 5.05 -11.12
CA LYS A 3 -6.74 4.47 -10.72
C LYS A 3 -7.14 5.09 -9.38
N PRO A 4 -8.43 5.44 -9.16
CA PRO A 4 -8.87 5.92 -7.86
C PRO A 4 -8.46 4.91 -6.78
N ILE A 5 -7.89 5.40 -5.68
CA ILE A 5 -7.43 4.55 -4.58
C ILE A 5 -8.67 3.84 -4.02
N ASP A 6 -8.79 2.55 -4.29
CA ASP A 6 -9.89 1.73 -3.77
C ASP A 6 -9.95 1.82 -2.23
N LYS A 7 -11.09 2.22 -1.68
CA LYS A 7 -11.29 2.22 -0.23
C LYS A 7 -11.71 0.83 0.20
N ILE A 8 -10.83 0.10 0.87
CA ILE A 8 -11.16 -1.17 1.51
C ILE A 8 -11.58 -0.88 2.95
N THR A 9 -12.76 -1.37 3.34
CA THR A 9 -13.24 -1.28 4.72
C THR A 9 -13.72 -2.65 5.19
N TYR A 10 -13.68 -2.85 6.51
CA TYR A 10 -14.18 -4.06 7.15
C TYR A 10 -15.22 -3.67 8.19
N ARG A 11 -16.50 -3.86 7.85
CA ARG A 11 -17.64 -3.71 8.78
C ARG A 11 -18.74 -4.65 8.30
N ASN A 12 -18.92 -5.76 9.02
CA ASN A 12 -19.80 -6.87 8.65
C ASN A 12 -19.40 -7.52 7.32
N GLY A 13 -18.11 -7.79 7.14
CA GLY A 13 -17.53 -8.30 5.90
C GLY A 13 -16.71 -7.25 5.16
N PHE A 14 -16.04 -7.70 4.09
CA PHE A 14 -15.22 -6.85 3.25
C PHE A 14 -16.06 -5.96 2.36
N ARG A 15 -15.66 -4.70 2.26
CA ARG A 15 -16.25 -3.75 1.33
C ARG A 15 -15.17 -3.03 0.53
N ARG A 16 -15.34 -2.97 -0.77
CA ARG A 16 -14.53 -2.18 -1.71
C ARG A 16 -15.38 -1.01 -2.21
N ASN A 17 -14.97 0.22 -1.94
CA ASN A 17 -15.69 1.44 -2.28
C ASN A 17 -17.16 1.38 -1.83
N ASP A 18 -17.36 1.03 -0.55
CA ASP A 18 -18.66 0.88 0.12
C ASP A 18 -19.57 -0.26 -0.40
N LYS A 19 -19.14 -0.98 -1.46
CA LYS A 19 -19.82 -2.18 -1.99
C LYS A 19 -19.27 -3.44 -1.34
N PRO A 20 -20.10 -4.47 -1.07
CA PRO A 20 -19.61 -5.78 -0.64
C PRO A 20 -18.57 -6.32 -1.62
N ALA A 21 -17.50 -6.90 -1.10
CA ALA A 21 -16.42 -7.49 -1.86
C ALA A 21 -16.06 -8.84 -1.26
N THR A 22 -15.54 -9.75 -2.08
CA THR A 22 -15.03 -11.03 -1.59
C THR A 22 -13.63 -10.85 -0.97
N LEU A 23 -13.18 -11.87 -0.23
CA LEU A 23 -11.82 -11.91 0.27
C LEU A 23 -10.80 -11.84 -0.87
N ASP A 24 -11.03 -12.59 -1.96
CA ASP A 24 -10.10 -12.68 -3.09
C ASP A 24 -9.92 -11.33 -3.79
N GLU A 25 -11.02 -10.60 -4.02
CA GLU A 25 -10.98 -9.24 -4.59
C GLU A 25 -10.22 -8.24 -3.72
N VAL A 26 -10.32 -8.38 -2.40
CA VAL A 26 -9.59 -7.52 -1.45
C VAL A 26 -8.13 -7.93 -1.32
N ALA A 27 -7.84 -9.23 -1.35
CA ALA A 27 -6.49 -9.78 -1.22
C ALA A 27 -5.58 -9.31 -2.36
N GLU A 28 -6.06 -9.30 -3.61
CA GLU A 28 -5.30 -8.79 -4.75
C GLU A 28 -4.87 -7.32 -4.57
N ILE A 29 -5.80 -6.49 -4.10
CA ILE A 29 -5.54 -5.06 -3.85
C ILE A 29 -4.58 -4.89 -2.67
N TYR A 30 -4.75 -5.69 -1.62
CA TYR A 30 -3.90 -5.66 -0.44
C TYR A 30 -2.45 -6.00 -0.77
N GLU A 31 -2.21 -7.11 -1.46
CA GLU A 31 -0.84 -7.53 -1.82
C GLU A 31 -0.17 -6.50 -2.74
N SER A 32 -0.90 -5.96 -3.72
CA SER A 32 -0.39 -4.88 -4.58
C SER A 32 0.05 -3.64 -3.77
N ARG A 33 -0.72 -3.26 -2.75
CA ARG A 33 -0.39 -2.10 -1.88
C ARG A 33 0.79 -2.38 -0.96
N LYS A 34 0.85 -3.59 -0.44
CA LYS A 34 1.92 -4.05 0.43
C LYS A 34 3.25 -4.06 -0.32
N GLU A 35 3.28 -4.55 -1.56
CA GLU A 35 4.47 -4.51 -2.41
C GLU A 35 4.92 -3.07 -2.66
N ALA A 36 4.00 -2.18 -3.07
CA ALA A 36 4.32 -0.77 -3.28
C ALA A 36 4.85 -0.08 -2.01
N ALA A 37 4.25 -0.35 -0.84
CA ALA A 37 4.70 0.20 0.44
C ALA A 37 6.09 -0.32 0.85
N LEU A 38 6.39 -1.60 0.58
CA LEU A 38 7.72 -2.16 0.84
C LEU A 38 8.79 -1.51 -0.05
N ILE A 39 8.49 -1.30 -1.33
CA ILE A 39 9.40 -0.62 -2.26
C ILE A 39 9.67 0.81 -1.79
N ASP A 40 8.61 1.55 -1.44
CA ASP A 40 8.72 2.93 -0.92
C ASP A 40 9.55 2.96 0.38
N TRP A 41 9.30 2.02 1.28
CA TRP A 41 10.07 1.89 2.52
C TRP A 41 11.56 1.61 2.28
N GLU A 42 11.90 0.71 1.35
CA GLU A 42 13.28 0.45 0.97
C GLU A 42 13.96 1.67 0.36
N GLN A 43 13.26 2.41 -0.51
CA GLN A 43 13.76 3.65 -1.09
C GLN A 43 14.03 4.69 -0.02
N HIS A 44 13.09 4.89 0.91
CA HIS A 44 13.25 5.79 2.04
C HIS A 44 14.44 5.38 2.93
N LYS A 45 14.62 4.08 3.21
CA LYS A 45 15.77 3.56 3.95
C LYS A 45 17.10 3.88 3.24
N LYS A 46 17.17 3.67 1.92
CA LYS A 46 18.36 3.99 1.11
C LYS A 46 18.66 5.50 1.14
N GLN A 47 17.65 6.35 1.04
CA GLN A 47 17.82 7.81 1.12
C GLN A 47 18.32 8.24 2.49
N LYS A 48 17.75 7.71 3.58
CA LYS A 48 18.19 8.02 4.96
C LYS A 48 19.66 7.69 5.20
N VAL A 49 20.13 6.55 4.69
CA VAL A 49 21.56 6.16 4.78
C VAL A 49 22.45 7.11 3.98
N LYS A 50 22.04 7.53 2.77
CA LYS A 50 22.79 8.50 1.96
C LYS A 50 22.87 9.88 2.66
N SER A 51 21.77 10.36 3.23
CA SER A 51 21.74 11.63 3.96
C SER A 51 22.57 11.61 5.25
N GLN A 52 22.72 10.46 5.90
CA GLN A 52 23.62 10.30 7.05
C GLN A 52 25.11 10.25 6.65
N SER A 53 25.43 9.78 5.44
CA SER A 53 26.81 9.74 4.94
C SER A 53 27.33 11.09 4.45
N GLN A 54 26.45 12.04 4.10
CA GLN A 54 26.84 13.38 3.62
C GLN A 54 27.02 14.42 4.76
N ASN A 55 26.64 14.07 5.99
CA ASN A 55 26.82 14.91 7.19
C ASN A 55 28.04 14.47 8.03
N LYS A 56 29.04 13.83 7.41
CA LYS A 56 30.23 13.30 8.07
C LYS A 56 31.50 13.83 7.43
#